data_AF-A0A520ZW90-F1
#
_entry.id   AF-A0A520ZW90-F1
#
_cell.length_a   1.000
_cell.length_b   1.000
_cell.length_c   1.000
_cell.angle_alpha   90.00
_cell.angle_beta   90.00
_cell.angle_gamma   90.00
#
_symmetry.space_group_name_H-M   'P 1'
#
loop_
_entity.id
_entity.type
_entity.pdbx_description
1 polymer ?
#
loop_
_entity_poly.entity_id
_entity_poly.type
_entity_poly.pdbx_seq_one_letter_code
_entity_poly.pdbx_strand_id
1 'polypeptide(L)'
;MKGEKEEQIRQKVREHYGKVATGGKGCGCEPQSSGTCCSPNQAAGDQAGALMGYTSTDLESIVEGANMNLGCGNPIAIAALQP
;
A
#
# COMPACT_ATOMS: atom_id res chain seq x y z
N MET A 1 11.43 1.28 34.21
CA MET A 1 11.38 1.97 32.90
C MET A 1 10.54 1.15 31.90
N LYS A 2 9.20 1.17 31.98
CA LYS A 2 8.34 0.55 30.95
C LYS A 2 8.20 1.43 29.70
N GLY A 3 8.14 2.76 29.88
CA GLY A 3 7.96 3.71 28.79
C GLY A 3 9.13 3.80 27.79
N GLU A 4 10.38 3.63 28.23
CA GLU A 4 11.54 3.70 27.34
C GLU A 4 11.57 2.56 26.31
N LYS A 5 11.19 1.34 26.72
CA LYS A 5 11.12 0.19 25.83
C LYS A 5 9.99 0.35 24.80
N GLU A 6 8.84 0.86 25.22
CA GLU A 6 7.72 1.16 24.32
C GLU A 6 8.09 2.23 23.29
N GLU A 7 8.83 3.26 23.71
CA GLU A 7 9.26 4.31 22.79
C GLU A 7 10.29 3.81 21.77
N GLN A 8 11.22 2.93 22.18
CA GLN A 8 12.14 2.28 21.24
C GLN A 8 11.39 1.45 20.18
N ILE A 9 10.32 0.74 20.57
CA ILE A 9 9.47 0.00 19.62
C ILE A 9 8.80 0.98 18.66
N ARG A 10 8.18 2.04 19.16
CA ARG A 10 7.52 3.06 18.32
C ARG A 10 8.49 3.74 17.37
N GLN A 11 9.71 4.03 17.81
CA GLN A 11 10.76 4.58 16.96
C GLN A 11 11.10 3.61 15.83
N LYS A 12 11.30 2.32 16.12
CA LYS A 12 11.58 1.31 15.08
C LYS A 12 10.45 1.16 14.08
N VAL A 13 9.20 1.20 14.54
CA VAL A 13 8.02 1.18 13.66
C VAL A 13 7.99 2.40 12.75
N ARG A 14 8.14 3.62 13.30
CA ARG A 14 8.17 4.86 12.50
C ARG A 14 9.34 4.88 11.51
N GLU A 15 10.53 4.45 11.92
CA GLU A 15 11.70 4.34 11.04
C GLU A 15 11.43 3.38 9.87
N HIS A 16 10.78 2.25 10.12
CA HIS A 16 10.52 1.26 9.08
C HIS A 16 9.44 1.75 8.09
N TYR A 17 8.28 2.16 8.57
CA TYR A 17 7.19 2.63 7.70
C TYR A 17 7.51 3.97 7.04
N GLY A 18 8.29 4.85 7.70
CA GLY A 18 8.76 6.10 7.10
C GLY A 18 9.65 5.87 5.88
N LYS A 19 10.46 4.81 5.86
CA LYS A 19 11.24 4.42 4.67
C LYS A 19 10.36 3.99 3.51
N VAL A 20 9.25 3.30 3.77
CA VAL A 20 8.28 2.90 2.73
C VAL A 20 7.51 4.12 2.21
N ALA A 21 7.17 5.06 3.09
CA ALA A 21 6.44 6.26 2.69
C ALA A 21 7.28 7.24 1.86
N THR A 22 8.60 7.28 2.11
CA THR A 22 9.54 8.22 1.44
C THR A 22 10.33 7.57 0.32
N GLY A 23 10.61 6.27 0.43
CA GLY A 23 11.28 5.49 -0.60
C GLY A 23 10.23 4.92 -1.52
N GLY A 24 10.16 5.43 -2.76
CA GLY A 24 9.33 4.87 -3.85
C GLY A 24 9.76 3.47 -4.31
N LYS A 25 10.23 2.62 -3.40
CA LYS A 25 10.51 1.20 -3.61
C LYS A 25 9.28 0.43 -3.14
N GLY A 26 8.77 -0.47 -3.98
CA GLY A 26 7.59 -1.27 -3.69
C GLY A 26 7.80 -2.24 -2.51
N CYS A 27 6.86 -3.18 -2.35
CA CYS A 27 6.75 -4.16 -1.26
C CYS A 27 8.00 -5.07 -1.01
N GLY A 28 9.14 -4.85 -1.67
CA GLY A 28 10.30 -5.77 -1.64
C GLY A 28 10.07 -7.04 -2.46
N CYS A 29 8.88 -7.21 -3.02
CA CYS A 29 8.57 -8.18 -4.07
C CYS A 29 9.05 -7.67 -5.43
N GLU A 30 10.37 -7.49 -5.60
CA GLU A 30 10.97 -7.19 -6.92
C GLU A 30 11.32 -8.50 -7.64
N PRO A 31 10.57 -8.94 -8.68
CA PRO A 31 11.15 -9.72 -9.76
C PRO A 31 11.77 -8.77 -10.79
N GLN A 32 12.89 -9.17 -11.39
CA GLN A 32 13.68 -8.39 -12.36
C GLN A 32 12.99 -8.12 -13.72
N SER A 33 11.68 -8.29 -13.80
CA SER A 33 10.95 -8.30 -15.07
C SER A 33 9.70 -7.42 -14.97
N SER A 34 9.72 -6.37 -15.78
CA SER A 34 8.63 -5.48 -16.15
C SER A 34 7.23 -6.11 -16.05
N GLY A 35 6.36 -5.55 -15.21
CA GLY A 35 4.90 -5.77 -15.30
C GLY A 35 4.19 -6.42 -14.11
N THR A 36 4.72 -6.37 -12.89
CA THR A 36 4.02 -6.86 -11.69
C THR A 36 3.15 -5.77 -11.03
N CYS A 37 2.02 -6.19 -10.43
CA CYS A 37 1.05 -5.34 -9.74
C CYS A 37 1.63 -4.46 -8.62
N CYS A 38 2.86 -4.74 -8.16
CA CYS A 38 3.53 -4.03 -7.06
C CYS A 38 4.62 -3.06 -7.56
N SER A 39 4.63 -2.72 -8.86
CA SER A 39 5.60 -1.78 -9.41
C SER A 39 5.29 -0.35 -8.91
N PRO A 40 6.28 0.40 -8.39
CA PRO A 40 6.07 1.69 -7.74
C PRO A 40 5.88 2.84 -8.74
N ASN A 41 5.12 2.61 -9.82
CA ASN A 41 4.79 3.67 -10.76
C ASN A 41 3.60 4.48 -10.22
N GLN A 42 3.89 5.62 -9.57
CA GLN A 42 2.88 6.51 -8.96
C GLN A 42 1.81 6.98 -9.95
N ALA A 43 2.13 7.05 -11.25
CA ALA A 43 1.17 7.43 -12.29
C ALA A 43 0.10 6.37 -12.58
N ALA A 44 0.23 5.16 -12.02
CA ALA A 44 -0.62 4.01 -12.35
C ALA A 44 -1.57 3.61 -11.21
N GLY A 45 -1.68 4.37 -10.12
CA GLY A 45 -2.34 3.85 -8.92
C GLY A 45 -3.84 3.61 -9.04
N ASP A 46 -4.58 4.57 -9.59
CA ASP A 46 -6.01 4.42 -9.83
C ASP A 46 -6.28 3.43 -10.97
N GLN A 47 -5.38 3.38 -11.97
CA GLN A 47 -5.43 2.38 -13.03
C GLN A 47 -5.24 0.95 -12.48
N ALA A 48 -4.29 0.77 -11.57
CA ALA A 48 -4.06 -0.49 -10.88
C ALA A 48 -5.24 -0.87 -9.99
N GLY A 49 -5.82 0.11 -9.26
CA GLY A 49 -7.03 -0.10 -8.47
C GLY A 49 -8.22 -0.54 -9.34
N ALA A 50 -8.44 0.12 -10.49
CA ALA A 50 -9.48 -0.27 -11.44
C ALA A 50 -9.27 -1.69 -11.99
N LEU A 51 -8.02 -2.06 -12.32
CA LEU A 51 -7.67 -3.44 -12.72
C LEU A 51 -7.93 -4.47 -11.61
N MET A 52 -7.80 -4.08 -10.34
CA MET A 52 -8.12 -4.89 -9.17
C MET A 52 -9.63 -4.92 -8.85
N GLY A 53 -10.45 -4.22 -9.63
CA GLY A 53 -11.91 -4.21 -9.47
C GLY A 53 -12.44 -3.18 -8.46
N TYR A 54 -11.66 -2.15 -8.12
CA TYR A 54 -12.19 -0.99 -7.40
C TYR A 54 -13.07 -0.15 -8.33
N THR A 55 -14.16 0.40 -7.78
CA THR A 55 -15.00 1.36 -8.51
C THR A 55 -14.35 2.75 -8.50
N SER A 56 -14.77 3.63 -9.41
CA SER A 56 -14.33 5.03 -9.40
C SER A 56 -14.65 5.70 -8.06
N THR A 57 -15.83 5.43 -7.50
CA THR A 57 -16.24 5.95 -6.19
C THR A 57 -15.30 5.49 -5.08
N ASP A 58 -14.85 4.23 -5.10
CA ASP A 58 -13.91 3.74 -4.09
C ASP A 58 -12.56 4.47 -4.19
N LEU A 59 -12.06 4.70 -5.41
CA LEU A 59 -10.79 5.38 -5.65
C LEU A 59 -10.87 6.87 -5.29
N GLU A 60 -11.96 7.54 -5.65
CA GLU A 60 -12.21 8.95 -5.32
C GLU A 60 -12.40 9.18 -3.82
N SER A 61 -12.82 8.15 -3.07
CA SER A 61 -12.96 8.23 -1.61
C SER A 61 -11.60 8.23 -0.87
N ILE A 62 -10.51 7.90 -1.57
CA ILE A 62 -9.17 7.82 -0.97
C ILE A 62 -8.62 9.22 -0.77
N VAL A 63 -8.15 9.49 0.45
CA VAL A 63 -7.45 10.75 0.76
C VAL A 63 -6.18 10.85 -0.08
N GLU A 64 -5.93 12.05 -0.62
CA GLU A 64 -4.74 12.33 -1.42
C GLU A 64 -3.46 11.87 -0.70
N GLY A 65 -2.61 11.14 -1.42
CA GLY A 65 -1.36 10.57 -0.89
C GLY A 65 -1.53 9.32 -0.01
N ALA A 66 -2.75 8.87 0.30
CA ALA A 66 -2.97 7.62 1.01
C ALA A 66 -2.85 6.38 0.10
N ASN A 67 -3.11 6.52 -1.21
CA ASN A 67 -2.87 5.45 -2.18
C ASN A 67 -1.38 5.34 -2.52
N MET A 68 -0.67 4.50 -1.78
CA MET A 68 0.76 4.26 -1.96
C MET A 68 1.09 3.08 -2.91
N ASN A 69 0.08 2.43 -3.50
CA ASN A 69 0.26 1.28 -4.41
C ASN A 69 1.04 0.10 -3.83
N LEU A 70 0.84 -0.18 -2.53
CA LEU A 70 1.55 -1.23 -1.79
C LEU A 70 0.73 -2.52 -1.60
N GLY A 71 -0.54 -2.51 -2.00
CA GLY A 71 -1.46 -3.64 -1.83
C GLY A 71 -1.54 -4.55 -3.05
N CYS A 72 -1.85 -5.83 -2.82
CA CYS A 72 -2.17 -6.80 -3.85
C CYS A 72 -3.65 -7.24 -3.73
N GLY A 73 -4.52 -6.67 -4.56
CA GLY A 73 -5.94 -7.05 -4.64
C GLY A 73 -6.93 -6.01 -4.10
N ASN A 74 -8.20 -6.42 -3.98
CA ASN A 74 -9.31 -5.61 -3.48
C ASN A 74 -9.98 -6.30 -2.26
N PRO A 75 -9.58 -5.99 -1.01
CA PRO A 75 -10.21 -6.53 0.19
C PRO A 75 -11.71 -6.23 0.32
N ILE A 76 -12.21 -5.13 -0.25
CA ILE A 76 -13.65 -4.79 -0.22
C ILE A 76 -14.43 -5.81 -1.06
N ALA A 77 -13.94 -6.13 -2.26
CA ALA A 77 -14.55 -7.15 -3.12
C ALA A 77 -14.53 -8.54 -2.47
N ILE A 78 -13.41 -8.91 -1.82
CA ILE A 78 -13.30 -10.18 -1.10
C ILE A 78 -14.31 -10.25 0.06
N ALA A 79 -14.47 -9.16 0.81
CA ALA A 79 -15.41 -9.08 1.93
C ALA A 79 -16.89 -9.15 1.50
N ALA A 80 -17.20 -8.80 0.24
CA ALA A 80 -18.56 -8.79 -0.30
C ALA A 80 -19.03 -10.17 -0.84
N LEU A 81 -18.15 -11.18 -0.90
CA LEU A 81 -18.51 -12.51 -1.40
C LEU A 81 -19.57 -13.19 -0.53
N GLN A 82 -20.53 -13.87 -1.17
CA GLN A 82 -21.55 -14.69 -0.51
C GLN A 82 -21.35 -16.17 -0.90
N PRO A 83 -21.62 -17.12 0.02
CA PRO A 83 -21.45 -18.55 -0.23
C PRO A 83 -22.38 -19.10 -1.31
#